data_AF-A0A0H5QTN7-F1
#
_entry.id   AF-A0A0H5QTN7-F1
#
_cell.length_a   1.000
_cell.length_b   1.000
_cell.length_c   1.000
_cell.angle_alpha   90.00
_cell.angle_beta   90.00
_cell.angle_gamma   90.00
#
_symmetry.space_group_name_H-M   'P 1'
#
loop_
_entity.id
_entity.type
_entity.pdbx_description
1 polymer ?
#
loop_
_entity_poly.entity_id
_entity_poly.type
_entity_poly.pdbx_seq_one_letter_code
_entity_poly.pdbx_strand_id
1 'polypeptide(L)'
;MLRNRESLDAFEEVSALSRRMRRLVKEVLAENALAKKTIRKLRKKNAKLSAELEQSKAAAPIDSDMQMCKACKQVVHRGTRCIAHTGIFFDVEGDEQRELDSDSETFGMWSCCDAEERDAIGCCKTRHRF
;
A
#
# COMPACT_ATOMS: atom_id res chain seq x y z
N MET A 1 -19.53 64.17 -17.35
CA MET A 1 -19.66 63.02 -18.28
C MET A 1 -18.80 61.81 -17.89
N LEU A 2 -17.73 61.94 -17.10
CA LEU A 2 -16.83 60.83 -16.73
C LEU A 2 -17.47 59.73 -15.85
N ARG A 3 -18.27 60.09 -14.84
CA ARG A 3 -18.96 59.11 -13.95
C ARG A 3 -19.88 58.11 -14.65
N ASN A 4 -20.51 58.51 -15.77
CA ASN A 4 -21.39 57.62 -16.52
C ASN A 4 -20.61 56.56 -17.31
N ARG A 5 -19.36 56.86 -17.68
CA ARG A 5 -18.51 55.92 -18.42
C ARG A 5 -17.94 54.86 -17.48
N GLU A 6 -17.44 55.26 -16.32
CA GLU A 6 -16.98 54.35 -15.27
C GLU A 6 -18.11 53.40 -14.80
N SER A 7 -19.34 53.90 -14.71
CA SER A 7 -20.50 53.08 -14.34
C SER A 7 -20.88 52.05 -15.41
N LEU A 8 -20.71 52.38 -16.69
CA LEU A 8 -20.94 51.46 -17.80
C LEU A 8 -19.84 50.40 -17.88
N ASP A 9 -18.58 50.81 -17.72
CA ASP A 9 -17.44 49.89 -17.71
C ASP A 9 -17.58 48.87 -16.56
N ALA A 10 -17.95 49.33 -15.36
CA ALA A 10 -18.22 48.46 -14.22
C ALA A 10 -19.39 47.48 -14.47
N PHE A 11 -20.45 47.92 -15.16
CA PHE A 11 -21.58 47.05 -15.51
C PHE A 11 -21.18 45.97 -16.52
N GLU A 12 -20.37 46.31 -17.52
CA GLU A 12 -19.86 45.37 -18.50
C GLU A 12 -18.96 44.31 -17.86
N GLU A 13 -18.11 44.71 -16.91
CA GLU A 13 -17.27 43.80 -16.14
C GLU A 13 -18.10 42.81 -15.31
N VAL A 14 -19.10 43.30 -14.56
CA VAL A 14 -20.00 42.45 -13.76
C VAL A 14 -20.81 41.51 -14.65
N SER A 15 -21.25 41.96 -15.82
CA SER A 15 -21.95 41.13 -16.82
C SER A 15 -21.04 40.06 -17.42
N ALA A 16 -19.78 40.40 -17.70
CA ALA A 16 -18.76 39.45 -18.15
C ALA A 16 -18.46 38.40 -17.06
N LEU A 17 -18.29 38.83 -15.80
CA LEU A 17 -18.07 37.95 -14.65
C LEU A 17 -19.25 37.00 -14.43
N SER A 18 -20.48 37.52 -14.50
CA SER A 18 -21.71 36.72 -14.40
C SER A 18 -21.82 35.66 -15.49
N ARG A 19 -21.40 35.98 -16.73
CA ARG A 19 -21.35 35.01 -17.84
C ARG A 19 -20.32 33.92 -17.60
N ARG A 20 -19.13 34.26 -17.08
CA ARG A 20 -18.09 33.28 -16.72
C ARG A 20 -18.55 32.38 -15.58
N MET A 21 -19.14 32.96 -14.53
CA MET A 21 -19.69 32.22 -13.39
C MET A 21 -20.73 31.18 -13.86
N ARG A 22 -21.64 31.57 -14.76
CA ARG A 22 -22.63 30.64 -15.33
C ARG A 22 -22.00 29.49 -16.12
N ARG A 23 -20.86 29.70 -16.79
CA ARG A 23 -20.15 28.62 -17.50
C ARG A 23 -19.49 27.67 -16.49
N LEU A 24 -18.79 28.21 -15.51
CA LEU A 24 -18.16 27.42 -14.44
C LEU A 24 -19.18 26.56 -13.68
N VAL A 25 -20.34 27.11 -13.33
CA VAL A 25 -21.40 26.34 -12.67
C VAL A 25 -21.87 25.16 -13.54
N LYS A 26 -22.01 25.36 -14.86
CA LYS A 26 -22.41 24.27 -15.76
C LYS A 26 -21.34 23.18 -15.85
N GLU A 27 -20.07 23.56 -15.91
CA GLU A 27 -18.93 22.63 -15.94
C GLU A 27 -18.88 21.81 -14.65
N VAL A 28 -18.94 22.46 -13.49
CA VAL A 28 -18.96 21.79 -12.17
C VAL A 28 -20.14 20.85 -12.03
N LEU A 29 -21.33 21.22 -12.52
CA LEU A 29 -22.50 20.34 -12.49
C LEU A 29 -22.32 19.11 -13.40
N ALA A 30 -21.70 19.28 -14.57
CA ALA A 30 -21.39 18.17 -15.48
C ALA A 30 -20.36 17.21 -14.86
N GLU A 31 -19.30 17.74 -14.25
CA GLU A 31 -18.30 16.96 -13.52
C GLU A 31 -18.92 16.21 -12.33
N ASN A 32 -19.78 16.87 -11.56
CA ASN A 32 -20.49 16.24 -10.44
C ASN A 32 -21.37 15.06 -10.90
N ALA A 33 -22.06 15.23 -12.04
CA ALA A 33 -22.86 14.16 -12.64
C ALA A 33 -22.00 12.98 -13.10
N LEU A 34 -20.83 13.24 -13.70
CA LEU A 34 -19.86 12.22 -14.07
C LEU A 34 -19.31 11.49 -12.84
N ALA A 35 -18.88 12.22 -11.82
CA ALA A 35 -18.38 11.67 -10.55
C ALA A 35 -19.41 10.76 -9.89
N LYS A 36 -20.69 11.18 -9.81
CA LYS A 36 -21.78 10.35 -9.28
C LYS A 36 -21.96 9.04 -10.05
N LYS A 37 -21.89 9.08 -11.40
CA LYS A 37 -21.97 7.87 -12.24
C LYS A 37 -20.78 6.94 -11.97
N THR A 38 -19.58 7.49 -11.85
CA THR A 38 -18.36 6.71 -11.55
C THR A 38 -18.43 6.07 -10.16
N ILE A 39 -18.82 6.82 -9.13
CA ILE A 39 -19.01 6.30 -7.77
C ILE A 39 -20.03 5.15 -7.77
N ARG A 40 -21.14 5.28 -8.50
CA ARG A 40 -22.13 4.20 -8.62
C ARG A 40 -21.53 2.94 -9.25
N LYS A 41 -20.73 3.07 -10.30
CA LYS A 41 -20.02 1.93 -10.93
C LYS A 41 -19.02 1.29 -9.97
N LEU A 42 -18.23 2.10 -9.26
CA LEU A 42 -17.26 1.62 -8.29
C LEU A 42 -17.92 0.89 -7.13
N ARG A 43 -19.03 1.41 -6.58
CA ARG A 43 -19.81 0.72 -5.53
C ARG A 43 -20.30 -0.66 -5.98
N LYS A 44 -20.79 -0.78 -7.23
CA LYS A 44 -21.19 -2.08 -7.79
C LYS A 44 -20.01 -3.05 -7.91
N LYS A 45 -18.86 -2.58 -8.40
CA LYS A 45 -17.64 -3.40 -8.49
C LYS A 45 -17.16 -3.84 -7.10
N ASN A 46 -17.16 -2.93 -6.14
CA ASN A 46 -16.74 -3.21 -4.78
C ASN A 46 -17.65 -4.26 -4.12
N ALA A 47 -18.98 -4.14 -4.26
CA ALA A 47 -19.92 -5.15 -3.78
C ALA A 47 -19.68 -6.54 -4.41
N LYS A 48 -19.36 -6.61 -5.70
CA LYS A 48 -19.04 -7.87 -6.38
C LYS A 48 -17.74 -8.49 -5.83
N LEU A 49 -16.69 -7.68 -5.71
CA LEU A 49 -15.40 -8.12 -5.16
C LEU A 49 -15.52 -8.56 -3.70
N SER A 50 -16.30 -7.84 -2.89
CA SER A 50 -16.58 -8.25 -1.50
C SER A 50 -17.30 -9.59 -1.45
N ALA A 51 -18.29 -9.82 -2.33
CA ALA A 51 -18.98 -11.11 -2.41
C ALA A 51 -18.05 -12.24 -2.86
N GLU A 52 -17.20 -12.01 -3.87
CA GLU A 52 -16.18 -12.97 -4.32
C GLU A 52 -15.15 -13.27 -3.21
N LEU A 53 -14.75 -12.27 -2.43
CA LEU A 53 -13.86 -12.43 -1.30
C LEU A 53 -14.49 -13.30 -0.20
N GLU A 54 -15.73 -13.01 0.20
CA GLU A 54 -16.44 -13.83 1.19
C GLU A 54 -16.68 -15.27 0.68
N GLN A 55 -17.00 -15.44 -0.61
CA GLN A 55 -17.09 -16.76 -1.22
C GLN A 55 -15.74 -17.49 -1.20
N SER A 56 -14.63 -16.80 -1.47
CA SER A 56 -13.28 -17.39 -1.42
C SER A 56 -12.87 -17.79 0.01
N LYS A 57 -13.25 -16.98 1.02
CA LYS A 57 -13.04 -17.32 2.43
C LYS A 57 -13.88 -18.52 2.86
N ALA A 58 -15.09 -18.67 2.31
CA ALA A 58 -15.95 -19.82 2.59
C ALA A 58 -15.53 -21.09 1.84
N ALA A 59 -14.90 -20.94 0.67
CA ALA A 59 -14.45 -22.05 -0.18
C ALA A 59 -13.02 -22.52 0.15
N ALA A 60 -12.19 -21.69 0.77
CA ALA A 60 -10.92 -22.11 1.32
C ALA A 60 -11.14 -22.65 2.74
N PRO A 61 -10.85 -23.93 3.04
CA PRO A 61 -10.56 -24.26 4.42
C PRO A 61 -9.39 -23.36 4.82
N ILE A 62 -9.56 -22.53 5.86
CA ILE A 62 -8.42 -22.02 6.61
C ILE A 62 -7.79 -23.28 7.18
N ASP A 63 -6.82 -23.81 6.44
CA ASP A 63 -6.21 -25.09 6.77
C ASP A 63 -5.63 -24.90 8.17
N SER A 64 -6.21 -25.57 9.16
CA SER A 64 -5.91 -25.36 10.59
C SER A 64 -4.44 -25.66 10.93
N ASP A 65 -3.70 -26.20 9.96
CA ASP A 65 -2.30 -26.56 10.01
C ASP A 65 -1.35 -25.49 9.43
N MET A 66 -1.85 -24.32 9.00
CA MET A 66 -1.00 -23.17 8.68
C MET A 66 -0.51 -22.48 9.95
N GLN A 67 0.81 -22.45 10.15
CA GLN A 67 1.46 -21.79 11.30
C GLN A 67 2.60 -20.89 10.82
N MET A 68 2.83 -19.78 11.52
CA MET A 68 3.94 -18.87 11.21
C MET A 68 5.26 -19.48 11.70
N CYS A 69 6.23 -19.65 10.81
CA CYS A 69 7.55 -20.14 11.16
C CYS A 69 8.38 -19.03 11.83
N LYS A 70 8.85 -19.23 13.06
CA LYS A 70 9.73 -18.31 13.80
C LYS A 70 11.08 -18.07 13.11
N ALA A 71 11.54 -19.01 12.29
CA ALA A 71 12.83 -18.94 11.60
C ALA A 71 12.76 -18.17 10.26
N CYS A 72 11.89 -18.58 9.33
CA CYS A 72 11.76 -17.91 8.01
C CYS A 72 10.68 -16.81 7.97
N LYS A 73 9.94 -16.59 9.07
CA LYS A 73 8.84 -15.61 9.20
C LYS A 73 7.68 -15.78 8.20
N GLN A 74 7.63 -16.89 7.45
CA GLN A 74 6.54 -17.20 6.52
C GLN A 74 5.43 -18.03 7.19
N VAL A 75 4.18 -17.84 6.72
CA VAL A 75 3.04 -18.69 7.06
C VAL A 75 3.06 -19.92 6.15
N VAL A 76 3.12 -21.11 6.74
CA VAL A 76 3.41 -22.36 6.03
C VAL A 76 2.61 -23.52 6.61
N HIS A 77 2.40 -24.57 5.82
CA HIS A 77 1.79 -25.80 6.31
C HIS A 77 2.78 -26.65 7.11
N ARG A 78 2.26 -27.44 8.06
CA ARG A 78 3.04 -28.50 8.70
C ARG A 78 3.54 -29.52 7.66
N GLY A 79 4.84 -29.78 7.65
CA GLY A 79 5.46 -30.81 6.80
C GLY A 79 6.20 -30.28 5.56
N THR A 80 6.09 -29.01 5.21
CA THR A 80 6.94 -28.40 4.19
C THR A 80 8.36 -28.15 4.72
N ARG A 81 9.34 -28.02 3.81
CA ARG A 81 10.71 -27.65 4.19
C ARG A 81 10.82 -26.14 4.37
N CYS A 82 11.51 -25.74 5.42
CA CYS A 82 11.90 -24.36 5.68
C CYS A 82 13.17 -24.02 4.91
N ILE A 83 13.23 -22.80 4.38
CA ILE A 83 14.46 -22.19 3.89
C ILE A 83 14.72 -21.00 4.81
N ALA A 84 15.74 -21.11 5.67
CA ALA A 84 16.06 -20.10 6.67
C ALA A 84 17.57 -20.06 6.93
N HIS A 85 18.06 -18.92 7.40
CA HIS A 85 19.38 -18.83 7.99
C HIS A 85 19.39 -19.53 9.36
N THR A 86 20.40 -20.37 9.62
CA THR A 86 20.59 -21.04 10.92
C THR A 86 21.64 -20.38 11.79
N GLY A 87 22.39 -19.44 11.22
CA GLY A 87 23.40 -18.63 11.90
C GLY A 87 22.79 -17.43 12.60
N ILE A 88 23.66 -16.56 13.10
CA ILE A 88 23.31 -15.28 13.73
C ILE A 88 23.64 -14.18 12.72
N PHE A 89 22.84 -13.12 12.67
CA PHE A 89 23.16 -11.92 11.91
C PHE A 89 24.00 -11.00 12.79
N PHE A 90 25.24 -10.73 12.40
CA PHE A 90 26.20 -9.96 13.19
C PHE A 90 26.71 -8.76 12.41
N ASP A 91 27.12 -7.71 13.13
CA ASP A 91 27.71 -6.50 12.55
C ASP A 91 29.12 -6.79 12.02
N VAL A 92 29.43 -6.33 10.80
CA VAL A 92 30.77 -6.49 10.20
C VAL A 92 31.67 -5.29 10.50
N GLU A 93 31.11 -4.12 10.86
CA GLU A 93 31.86 -2.87 11.06
C GLU A 93 32.16 -2.54 12.53
N GLY A 94 31.54 -3.26 13.48
CA GLY A 94 31.80 -3.11 14.92
C GLY A 94 32.92 -4.03 15.42
N ASP A 95 33.93 -3.48 16.10
CA ASP A 95 35.06 -4.20 16.74
C ASP A 95 34.68 -5.27 17.78
N GLU A 96 33.39 -5.50 18.02
CA GLU A 96 32.86 -6.47 18.97
C GLU A 96 31.74 -7.23 18.25
N GLN A 97 31.85 -8.56 18.13
CA GLN A 97 30.83 -9.47 17.59
C GLN A 97 29.51 -9.35 18.37
N ARG A 98 28.77 -8.27 18.13
CA ARG A 98 27.53 -7.93 18.83
C ARG A 98 26.37 -8.38 17.97
N GLU A 99 25.42 -9.06 18.60
CA GLU A 99 24.14 -9.37 17.99
C GLU A 99 23.39 -8.05 17.74
N LEU A 100 22.93 -7.83 16.50
CA LEU A 100 22.25 -6.60 16.10
C LEU A 100 20.73 -6.70 16.34
N ASP A 101 20.20 -5.68 17.02
CA ASP A 101 18.76 -5.52 17.20
C ASP A 101 18.03 -5.24 15.88
N SER A 102 16.72 -5.46 15.88
CA SER A 102 15.79 -5.43 14.72
C SER A 102 15.96 -4.22 13.76
N ASP A 103 16.35 -3.06 14.28
CA ASP A 103 16.10 -1.77 13.62
C ASP A 103 17.39 -1.01 13.22
N SER A 104 18.56 -1.66 13.24
CA SER A 104 19.80 -1.00 12.82
C SER A 104 19.98 -1.06 11.29
N GLU A 105 20.20 0.09 10.66
CA GLU A 105 20.56 0.21 9.23
C GLU A 105 22.01 -0.26 8.93
N THR A 106 22.60 -1.06 9.81
CA THR A 106 24.01 -1.47 9.72
C THR A 106 24.21 -2.65 8.77
N PHE A 107 25.32 -2.61 8.03
CA PHE A 107 25.79 -3.71 7.19
C PHE A 107 26.17 -4.89 8.09
N GLY A 108 25.31 -5.90 8.12
CA GLY A 108 25.56 -7.13 8.88
C GLY A 108 25.68 -8.33 7.95
N MET A 109 26.24 -9.42 8.45
CA MET A 109 26.40 -10.65 7.70
C MET A 109 25.84 -11.82 8.49
N TRP A 110 25.27 -12.81 7.79
CA TRP A 110 24.85 -14.05 8.41
C TRP A 110 26.06 -14.96 8.70
N SER A 111 26.15 -15.55 9.89
CA SER A 111 27.25 -16.50 10.17
C SER A 111 27.11 -17.85 9.45
N CYS A 112 25.94 -18.13 8.88
CA CYS A 112 25.68 -19.36 8.12
C CYS A 112 25.87 -19.22 6.61
N CYS A 113 26.07 -18.00 6.11
CA CYS A 113 26.39 -17.70 4.72
C CYS A 113 26.78 -16.23 4.60
N ASP A 114 27.59 -15.88 3.61
CA ASP A 114 28.07 -14.50 3.40
C ASP A 114 26.99 -13.57 2.80
N ALA A 115 25.74 -13.72 3.21
CA ALA A 115 24.64 -12.83 2.84
C ALA A 115 24.69 -11.59 3.74
N GLU A 116 24.81 -10.42 3.11
CA GLU A 116 24.97 -9.10 3.74
C GLU A 116 23.63 -8.42 4.07
N GLU A 117 22.51 -9.04 3.70
CA GLU A 117 21.17 -8.54 3.98
C GLU A 117 20.48 -9.41 5.03
N ARG A 118 19.87 -8.77 6.04
CA ARG A 118 19.14 -9.49 7.10
C ARG A 118 17.95 -10.28 6.56
N ASP A 119 17.23 -9.70 5.59
CA ASP A 119 16.06 -10.30 4.95
C ASP A 119 16.40 -11.15 3.72
N ALA A 120 17.69 -11.49 3.53
CA ALA A 120 18.10 -12.39 2.47
C ALA A 120 17.35 -13.73 2.54
N ILE A 121 17.18 -14.36 1.38
CA ILE A 121 16.63 -15.71 1.32
C ILE A 121 17.57 -16.66 2.08
N GLY A 122 17.00 -17.42 3.01
CA GLY A 122 17.75 -18.37 3.82
C GLY A 122 18.64 -19.32 3.02
N CYS A 123 19.82 -19.61 3.54
CA CYS A 123 20.78 -20.49 2.87
C CYS A 123 20.56 -21.99 3.16
N CYS A 124 19.81 -22.33 4.21
CA CYS A 124 19.69 -23.71 4.71
C CYS A 124 18.27 -24.28 4.59
N LYS A 125 18.18 -25.51 4.07
CA LYS A 125 16.93 -26.30 4.06
C LYS A 125 16.77 -27.04 5.38
N THR A 126 15.82 -26.61 6.20
CA THR A 126 15.55 -27.16 7.54
C THR A 126 14.06 -27.49 7.70
N ARG A 127 13.63 -27.89 8.91
CA ARG A 127 12.20 -27.97 9.26
C ARG A 127 11.73 -26.62 9.78
N HIS A 128 10.47 -26.27 9.50
CA HIS A 128 9.87 -25.06 10.07
C HIS A 128 9.86 -25.14 11.60
N ARG A 129 10.16 -24.01 12.26
CA ARG A 129 10.09 -23.86 13.72
C ARG A 129 8.87 -23.01 14.04
N PHE A 130 7.91 -23.53 14.79
CA PHE A 130 6.69 -22.83 15.17
C PHE A 130 6.78 -22.25 16.58
#